data_AF-A0A8T9BTE2-F1
#
_entry.id   AF-A0A8T9BTE2-F1
#
_cell.length_a   1.000
_cell.length_b   1.000
_cell.length_c   1.000
_cell.angle_alpha   90.00
_cell.angle_beta   90.00
_cell.angle_gamma   90.00
#
_symmetry.space_group_name_H-M   'P 1'
#
loop_
_entity.id
_entity.type
_entity.pdbx_description
1 polymer ?
#
loop_
_entity_poly.entity_id
_entity_poly.type
_entity_poly.pdbx_seq_one_letter_code
_entity_poly.pdbx_strand_id
1 'polypeptide(L)'
;MSETESAEDHIYPCVCKFCEKIENMRLAIPGDQSHSCVKADRRDEHCRDIATLIMSCPKRVTLLVGPDKVRIKCHKALLGFKSEYFDAICFGGFSTAESKEIEVQEEDPKAIQAFVAWLYSAQILPTACPLSDLWLLGDRIRSPEFMNEVMHTIFERIEKERIEASEYKQMFIATSPDSKLRQLFRNTILQEGPLGVDNDYSDDFMEAWKDLMKQGGELVVDIALRGSLFTIGTCTEHRWKSHNKYLEPIEAFTTRPIEDFIAGKPRAGTR
;
A
#
# COMPACT_ATOMS: atom_id res chain seq x y z
N MET A 1 6.60 12.62 38.94
CA MET A 1 6.90 11.37 38.23
C MET A 1 6.24 11.46 36.87
N SER A 2 6.98 12.01 35.90
CA SER A 2 6.56 12.09 34.51
C SER A 2 7.48 11.15 33.75
N GLU A 3 6.97 9.97 33.43
CA GLU A 3 7.66 9.04 32.54
C GLU A 3 7.63 9.66 31.14
N THR A 4 8.81 10.06 30.69
CA THR A 4 9.11 10.35 29.30
C THR A 4 9.07 9.02 28.55
N GLU A 5 7.98 8.75 27.85
CA GLU A 5 7.97 7.77 26.77
C GLU A 5 9.05 8.17 25.77
N SER A 6 10.10 7.37 25.70
CA SER A 6 11.14 7.46 24.70
C SER A 6 10.50 7.30 23.32
N ALA A 7 10.69 8.29 22.46
CA ALA A 7 10.33 8.22 21.05
C ALA A 7 10.96 6.97 20.44
N GLU A 8 10.13 5.96 20.16
CA GLU A 8 10.51 4.86 19.29
C GLU A 8 10.82 5.46 17.91
N ASP A 9 11.96 5.06 17.35
CA ASP A 9 12.38 5.36 15.98
C ASP A 9 11.37 4.74 14.99
N HIS A 10 10.20 5.37 14.86
CA HIS A 10 9.22 5.00 13.87
C HIS A 10 9.75 5.45 12.51
N ILE A 11 10.28 4.48 11.76
CA ILE A 11 10.39 4.58 10.30
C ILE A 11 8.99 5.00 9.79
N TYR A 12 8.99 5.85 8.76
CA TYR A 12 7.88 6.41 8.00
C TYR A 12 7.34 7.76 8.54
N PRO A 13 7.95 8.89 8.11
CA PRO A 13 7.33 9.64 7.00
C PRO A 13 8.26 9.93 5.81
N CYS A 14 7.76 9.72 4.58
CA CYS A 14 7.88 10.69 3.50
C CYS A 14 6.72 10.49 2.52
N VAL A 15 5.98 11.56 2.28
CA VAL A 15 4.95 11.71 1.24
C VAL A 15 5.37 12.90 0.36
N CYS A 16 6.28 12.65 -0.60
CA CYS A 16 7.09 13.71 -1.20
C CYS A 16 6.50 14.64 -2.25
N LYS A 17 6.35 15.91 -1.87
CA LYS A 17 6.69 17.12 -2.69
C LYS A 17 7.78 18.03 -2.07
N PHE A 18 8.59 17.51 -1.17
CA PHE A 18 10.03 17.66 -1.01
C PHE A 18 10.52 16.23 -1.03
N CYS A 19 9.92 15.24 -0.33
CA CYS A 19 9.17 15.15 0.96
C CYS A 19 8.53 16.44 1.56
N GLU A 20 7.32 16.85 1.11
CA GLU A 20 6.56 18.17 0.89
C GLU A 20 7.03 19.67 1.00
N LYS A 21 8.06 20.08 0.23
CA LYS A 21 8.85 21.33 0.17
C LYS A 21 9.94 21.27 1.18
N ILE A 22 11.24 21.17 0.93
CA ILE A 22 12.23 21.79 1.80
C ILE A 22 12.09 21.48 3.26
N GLU A 23 11.32 20.46 3.66
CA GLU A 23 10.28 20.52 4.73
C GLU A 23 9.47 21.82 5.10
N ASN A 24 9.29 22.89 4.29
CA ASN A 24 8.94 24.25 4.66
C ASN A 24 10.04 24.85 5.56
N MET A 25 11.26 24.33 5.47
CA MET A 25 12.41 24.53 6.36
C MET A 25 13.73 24.30 5.59
N ARG A 26 13.88 24.86 4.40
CA ARG A 26 14.78 26.00 4.27
C ARG A 26 14.20 27.32 4.73
N LEU A 27 12.89 27.40 5.06
CA LEU A 27 12.18 28.66 5.30
C LEU A 27 12.60 29.43 6.57
N ALA A 28 13.78 29.18 7.14
CA ALA A 28 14.30 30.01 8.24
C ALA A 28 15.84 30.12 8.36
N ILE A 29 16.64 29.03 8.27
CA ILE A 29 18.07 29.05 8.73
C ILE A 29 18.98 28.05 7.96
N PRO A 30 20.20 28.43 7.49
CA PRO A 30 21.15 27.55 6.77
C PRO A 30 22.09 26.76 7.71
N GLY A 31 22.30 25.45 7.48
CA GLY A 31 23.40 24.71 8.11
C GLY A 31 23.34 23.17 8.15
N ASP A 32 22.20 22.54 7.95
CA ASP A 32 22.06 21.07 8.14
C ASP A 32 22.29 20.28 6.83
N GLN A 33 23.15 19.25 6.86
CA GLN A 33 23.63 18.50 5.69
C GLN A 33 23.50 16.98 5.88
N SER A 34 22.29 16.44 5.68
CA SER A 34 22.00 15.30 4.79
C SER A 34 20.55 14.84 4.95
N HIS A 35 19.60 15.50 4.26
CA HIS A 35 18.23 15.00 4.20
C HIS A 35 18.12 13.93 3.11
N SER A 36 17.80 12.70 3.49
CA SER A 36 17.50 11.62 2.56
C SER A 36 15.98 11.43 2.47
N CYS A 37 15.48 11.27 1.24
CA CYS A 37 14.04 11.13 1.00
C CYS A 37 13.62 9.72 1.44
N VAL A 38 12.75 9.58 2.44
CA VAL A 38 12.37 8.22 2.91
C VAL A 38 11.78 7.37 1.79
N LYS A 39 11.08 7.93 0.79
CA LYS A 39 10.66 7.17 -0.41
C LYS A 39 11.87 6.70 -1.24
N ALA A 40 12.87 7.56 -1.44
CA ALA A 40 14.10 7.20 -2.15
C ALA A 40 14.93 6.19 -1.36
N ASP A 41 15.07 6.36 -0.05
CA ASP A 41 15.83 5.47 0.82
C ASP A 41 15.25 4.06 0.82
N ARG A 42 13.92 3.94 0.91
CA ARG A 42 13.23 2.65 0.77
C ARG A 42 13.46 2.02 -0.58
N ARG A 43 13.43 2.82 -1.65
CA ARG A 43 13.71 2.31 -3.00
C ARG A 43 15.16 1.86 -3.13
N ASP A 44 16.10 2.60 -2.57
CA ASP A 44 17.52 2.27 -2.61
C ASP A 44 17.82 1.03 -1.78
N GLU A 45 17.21 0.90 -0.61
CA GLU A 45 17.25 -0.31 0.22
C GLU A 45 16.67 -1.51 -0.52
N HIS A 46 15.46 -1.38 -1.05
CA HIS A 46 14.83 -2.43 -1.86
C HIS A 46 15.71 -2.81 -3.07
N CYS A 47 16.30 -1.84 -3.77
CA CYS A 47 17.21 -2.11 -4.90
C CYS A 47 18.47 -2.87 -4.46
N ARG A 48 19.06 -2.53 -3.31
CA ARG A 48 20.21 -3.26 -2.75
C ARG A 48 19.82 -4.70 -2.38
N ASP A 49 18.64 -4.88 -1.79
CA ASP A 49 18.12 -6.20 -1.44
C ASP A 49 17.92 -7.07 -2.67
N ILE A 50 17.39 -6.52 -3.78
CA ILE A 50 17.15 -7.29 -5.02
C ILE A 50 18.43 -7.98 -5.48
N ALA A 51 19.53 -7.23 -5.61
CA ALA A 51 20.79 -7.78 -6.10
C ALA A 51 21.29 -8.89 -5.18
N THR A 52 21.26 -8.64 -3.87
CA THR A 52 21.69 -9.58 -2.84
C THR A 52 20.85 -10.86 -2.87
N LEU A 53 19.52 -10.76 -2.88
CA LEU A 53 18.59 -11.90 -2.92
C LEU A 53 18.76 -12.75 -4.17
N ILE A 54 18.92 -12.12 -5.35
CA ILE A 54 19.11 -12.85 -6.61
C ILE A 54 20.45 -13.58 -6.62
N MET A 55 21.51 -12.96 -6.12
CA MET A 55 22.82 -13.60 -6.02
C MET A 55 22.81 -14.77 -5.05
N SER A 56 22.15 -14.62 -3.90
CA SER A 56 22.04 -15.69 -2.89
C SER A 56 21.15 -16.85 -3.34
N CYS A 57 20.10 -16.58 -4.10
CA CYS A 57 19.21 -17.61 -4.65
C CYS A 57 18.71 -17.23 -6.05
N PRO A 58 19.44 -17.62 -7.11
CA PRO A 58 19.09 -17.28 -8.50
C PRO A 58 17.91 -18.11 -9.04
N LYS A 59 17.33 -19.00 -8.23
CA LYS A 59 16.26 -19.90 -8.65
C LYS A 59 15.01 -19.11 -9.05
N ARG A 60 14.50 -19.42 -10.24
CA ARG A 60 13.25 -18.87 -10.76
C ARG A 60 12.09 -19.83 -10.55
N VAL A 61 10.90 -19.27 -10.44
CA VAL A 61 9.62 -19.99 -10.37
C VAL A 61 8.64 -19.36 -11.35
N THR A 62 7.67 -20.16 -11.82
CA THR A 62 6.55 -19.68 -12.61
C THR A 62 5.28 -19.72 -11.76
N LEU A 63 4.65 -18.57 -11.57
CA LEU A 63 3.32 -18.47 -10.99
C LEU A 63 2.29 -18.80 -12.08
N LEU A 64 1.35 -19.68 -11.79
CA LEU A 64 0.19 -20.01 -12.61
C LEU A 64 -1.02 -19.30 -12.01
N VAL A 65 -1.36 -18.13 -12.58
CA VAL A 65 -2.29 -17.19 -11.95
C VAL A 65 -3.68 -17.27 -12.58
N GLY A 66 -4.70 -17.31 -11.72
CA GLY A 66 -6.10 -17.32 -12.12
C GLY A 66 -6.55 -18.62 -12.81
N PRO A 67 -7.82 -18.68 -13.25
CA PRO A 67 -8.39 -19.88 -13.88
C PRO A 67 -7.70 -20.24 -15.19
N ASP A 68 -7.24 -19.25 -15.95
CA ASP A 68 -6.54 -19.44 -17.23
C ASP A 68 -5.06 -19.82 -17.06
N LYS A 69 -4.57 -19.94 -15.81
CA LYS A 69 -3.19 -20.28 -15.47
C LYS A 69 -2.16 -19.40 -16.18
N VAL A 70 -2.40 -18.09 -16.20
CA VAL A 70 -1.48 -17.11 -16.80
C VAL A 70 -0.12 -17.25 -16.15
N ARG A 71 0.92 -17.44 -16.99
CA ARG A 71 2.27 -17.80 -16.53
C ARG A 71 3.12 -16.57 -16.27
N ILE A 72 3.48 -16.31 -15.02
CA ILE A 72 4.33 -15.17 -14.63
C ILE A 72 5.62 -15.68 -13.98
N LYS A 73 6.78 -15.37 -14.57
CA LYS A 73 8.08 -15.84 -14.07
C LYS A 73 8.74 -14.80 -13.16
N CYS A 74 9.29 -15.23 -12.04
CA CYS A 74 10.05 -14.37 -11.11
C CYS A 74 11.06 -15.18 -10.27
N HIS A 75 11.85 -14.52 -9.42
CA HIS A 75 12.80 -15.19 -8.52
C HIS A 75 12.14 -15.58 -7.19
N LYS A 76 12.37 -16.83 -6.75
CA LYS A 76 11.81 -17.34 -5.48
C LYS A 76 12.23 -16.49 -4.28
N ALA A 77 13.47 -16.01 -4.30
CA ALA A 77 14.03 -15.19 -3.23
C ALA A 77 13.24 -13.88 -3.04
N LEU A 78 12.91 -13.19 -4.13
CA LEU A 78 12.16 -11.93 -4.06
C LEU A 78 10.74 -12.15 -3.52
N LEU A 79 10.06 -13.21 -4.00
CA LEU A 79 8.74 -13.58 -3.50
C LEU A 79 8.75 -13.87 -2.00
N GLY A 80 9.59 -14.81 -1.55
CA GLY A 80 9.60 -15.22 -0.15
C GLY A 80 10.16 -14.15 0.79
N PHE A 81 11.03 -13.27 0.31
CA PHE A 81 11.53 -12.17 1.14
C PHE A 81 10.47 -11.09 1.36
N LYS A 82 9.70 -10.74 0.32
CA LYS A 82 8.72 -9.64 0.39
C LYS A 82 7.28 -10.08 0.69
N SER A 83 7.00 -11.38 0.80
CA SER A 83 5.66 -11.90 1.11
C SER A 83 5.75 -13.14 2.00
N GLU A 84 5.07 -13.11 3.16
CA GLU A 84 5.01 -14.28 4.06
C GLU A 84 4.28 -15.46 3.42
N TYR A 85 3.22 -15.18 2.65
CA TYR A 85 2.48 -16.19 1.91
C TYR A 85 3.40 -16.95 0.96
N PHE A 86 4.16 -16.23 0.12
CA PHE A 86 5.07 -16.88 -0.81
C PHE A 86 6.30 -17.48 -0.13
N ASP A 87 6.70 -16.96 1.03
CA ASP A 87 7.77 -17.56 1.84
C ASP A 87 7.38 -18.96 2.30
N ALA A 88 6.17 -19.11 2.88
CA ALA A 88 5.64 -20.39 3.33
C ALA A 88 5.53 -21.39 2.18
N ILE A 89 5.07 -20.95 1.00
CA ILE A 89 4.93 -21.83 -0.18
C ILE A 89 6.30 -22.20 -0.78
N CYS A 90 7.21 -21.23 -0.89
CA CYS A 90 8.51 -21.44 -1.54
C CYS A 90 9.51 -22.19 -0.66
N PHE A 91 9.46 -21.99 0.66
CA PHE A 91 10.50 -22.38 1.62
C PHE A 91 9.97 -23.07 2.90
N GLY A 92 8.65 -23.18 3.10
CA GLY A 92 8.08 -23.87 4.26
C GLY A 92 8.27 -25.40 4.27
N GLY A 93 7.88 -26.06 5.36
CA GLY A 93 8.05 -27.50 5.55
C GLY A 93 7.25 -28.39 4.57
N PHE A 94 6.14 -27.86 4.04
CA PHE A 94 5.36 -28.47 2.95
C PHE A 94 5.68 -27.83 1.59
N SER A 95 6.81 -27.14 1.50
CA SER A 95 7.14 -26.35 0.32
C SER A 95 7.17 -27.24 -0.91
N THR A 96 6.65 -26.66 -1.98
CA THR A 96 6.96 -27.09 -3.34
C THR A 96 8.37 -26.62 -3.70
N ALA A 97 9.34 -26.71 -2.77
CA ALA A 97 10.69 -26.16 -2.92
C ALA A 97 11.37 -26.58 -4.21
N GLU A 98 11.08 -27.81 -4.66
CA GLU A 98 11.55 -28.42 -5.90
C GLU A 98 10.64 -28.14 -7.11
N SER A 99 9.37 -27.77 -6.89
CA SER A 99 8.47 -27.38 -7.98
C SER A 99 8.94 -26.08 -8.61
N LYS A 100 8.91 -26.07 -9.94
CA LYS A 100 9.17 -24.89 -10.77
C LYS A 100 7.92 -24.04 -10.98
N GLU A 101 6.78 -24.51 -10.49
CA GLU A 101 5.47 -23.89 -10.70
C GLU A 101 4.70 -23.79 -9.38
N ILE A 102 4.05 -22.65 -9.16
CA ILE A 102 3.18 -22.37 -8.01
C ILE A 102 1.84 -21.91 -8.55
N GLU A 103 0.75 -22.53 -8.11
CA GLU A 103 -0.59 -22.12 -8.49
C GLU A 103 -1.10 -21.00 -7.57
N VAL A 104 -1.65 -19.96 -8.18
CA VAL A 104 -2.21 -18.78 -7.51
C VAL A 104 -3.62 -18.55 -8.09
N GLN A 105 -4.53 -19.46 -7.75
CA GLN A 105 -5.79 -19.65 -8.50
C GLN A 105 -6.82 -18.53 -8.30
N GLU A 106 -6.80 -17.82 -7.16
CA GLU A 106 -7.81 -16.85 -6.77
C GLU A 106 -7.43 -15.39 -7.08
N GLU A 107 -6.34 -15.18 -7.83
CA GLU A 107 -5.78 -13.86 -8.07
C GLU A 107 -5.94 -13.40 -9.51
N ASP A 108 -6.13 -12.08 -9.70
CA ASP A 108 -6.07 -11.45 -11.01
C ASP A 108 -4.61 -11.47 -11.53
N PRO A 109 -4.35 -12.04 -12.72
CA PRO A 109 -3.04 -11.97 -13.36
C PRO A 109 -2.44 -10.56 -13.43
N LYS A 110 -3.26 -9.52 -13.62
CA LYS A 110 -2.76 -8.13 -13.67
C LYS A 110 -2.25 -7.66 -12.31
N ALA A 111 -2.93 -8.02 -11.22
CA ALA A 111 -2.52 -7.68 -9.88
C ALA A 111 -1.20 -8.37 -9.52
N ILE A 112 -1.08 -9.69 -9.79
CA ILE A 112 0.19 -10.42 -9.58
C ILE A 112 1.30 -9.87 -10.45
N GLN A 113 1.01 -9.51 -11.71
CA GLN A 113 2.01 -8.90 -12.58
C GLN A 113 2.51 -7.55 -12.03
N ALA A 114 1.62 -6.71 -11.49
CA ALA A 114 1.99 -5.46 -10.84
C ALA A 114 2.83 -5.69 -9.58
N PHE A 115 2.47 -6.68 -8.74
CA PHE A 115 3.29 -7.09 -7.60
C PHE A 115 4.68 -7.55 -8.03
N VAL A 116 4.77 -8.44 -9.03
CA VAL A 116 6.06 -8.90 -9.55
C VAL A 116 6.87 -7.73 -10.12
N ALA A 117 6.25 -6.81 -10.87
CA ALA A 117 6.93 -5.62 -11.36
C ALA A 117 7.48 -4.75 -10.21
N TRP A 118 6.70 -4.59 -9.13
CA TRP A 118 7.16 -3.88 -7.93
C TRP A 118 8.35 -4.59 -7.27
N LEU A 119 8.36 -5.92 -7.16
CA LEU A 119 9.49 -6.67 -6.61
C LEU A 119 10.83 -6.33 -7.27
N TYR A 120 10.83 -6.03 -8.57
CA TYR A 120 12.05 -5.68 -9.32
C TYR A 120 12.34 -4.19 -9.45
N SER A 121 11.35 -3.32 -9.22
CA SER A 121 11.46 -1.88 -9.51
C SER A 121 11.30 -0.99 -8.28
N ALA A 122 10.90 -1.57 -7.15
CA ALA A 122 10.52 -0.89 -5.91
C ALA A 122 9.42 0.17 -6.11
N GLN A 123 8.61 0.07 -7.17
CA GLN A 123 7.61 1.07 -7.54
C GLN A 123 6.34 0.39 -8.09
N ILE A 124 5.19 1.00 -7.83
CA ILE A 124 3.95 0.66 -8.54
C ILE A 124 4.02 1.30 -9.93
N LEU A 125 4.21 0.46 -10.94
CA LEU A 125 4.20 0.90 -12.33
C LEU A 125 2.76 1.08 -12.82
N PRO A 126 2.53 1.93 -13.85
CA PRO A 126 1.22 2.07 -14.47
C PRO A 126 0.63 0.71 -14.83
N THR A 127 -0.58 0.45 -14.36
CA THR A 127 -1.27 -0.83 -14.54
C THR A 127 -2.76 -0.58 -14.80
N ALA A 128 -3.38 -1.51 -15.51
CA ALA A 128 -4.83 -1.52 -15.70
C ALA A 128 -5.59 -2.11 -14.49
N CYS A 129 -4.87 -2.57 -13.45
CA CYS A 129 -5.46 -3.05 -12.21
C CYS A 129 -5.74 -1.85 -11.28
N PRO A 130 -6.95 -1.73 -10.72
CA PRO A 130 -7.24 -0.71 -9.71
C PRO A 130 -6.26 -0.76 -8.54
N LEU A 131 -5.81 0.40 -8.05
CA LEU A 131 -4.88 0.48 -6.91
C LEU A 131 -5.46 -0.17 -5.65
N SER A 132 -6.77 -0.08 -5.48
CA SER A 132 -7.53 -0.78 -4.45
C SER A 132 -7.30 -2.29 -4.47
N ASP A 133 -7.34 -2.90 -5.65
CA ASP A 133 -7.18 -4.34 -5.83
C ASP A 133 -5.73 -4.77 -5.59
N LEU A 134 -4.76 -3.91 -5.91
CA LEU A 134 -3.36 -4.13 -5.55
C LEU A 134 -3.16 -4.12 -4.03
N TRP A 135 -3.80 -3.20 -3.32
CA TRP A 135 -3.71 -3.16 -1.86
C TRP A 135 -4.32 -4.41 -1.24
N LEU A 136 -5.50 -4.83 -1.71
CA LEU A 136 -6.15 -6.09 -1.30
C LEU A 136 -5.31 -7.33 -1.63
N LEU A 137 -4.62 -7.34 -2.77
CA LEU A 137 -3.65 -8.38 -3.09
C LEU A 137 -2.55 -8.40 -2.03
N GLY A 138 -1.99 -7.23 -1.68
CA GLY A 138 -0.95 -7.09 -0.67
C GLY A 138 -1.34 -7.66 0.68
N ASP A 139 -2.58 -7.43 1.12
CA ASP A 139 -3.13 -8.00 2.35
C ASP A 139 -3.19 -9.53 2.26
N ARG A 140 -3.78 -10.07 1.18
CA ARG A 140 -3.91 -11.53 0.95
C ARG A 140 -2.56 -12.25 0.90
N ILE A 141 -1.57 -11.67 0.22
CA ILE A 141 -0.21 -12.25 0.13
C ILE A 141 0.67 -11.86 1.32
N ARG A 142 0.14 -11.13 2.31
CA ARG A 142 0.86 -10.68 3.51
C ARG A 142 2.17 -9.97 3.16
N SER A 143 2.05 -8.89 2.38
CA SER A 143 3.15 -8.04 1.96
C SER A 143 2.90 -6.59 2.40
N PRO A 144 3.19 -6.23 3.67
CA PRO A 144 2.95 -4.88 4.18
C PRO A 144 3.77 -3.82 3.45
N GLU A 145 4.99 -4.13 3.02
CA GLU A 145 5.79 -3.21 2.18
C GLU A 145 5.10 -2.89 0.85
N PHE A 146 4.51 -3.90 0.19
CA PHE A 146 3.75 -3.70 -1.04
C PHE A 146 2.47 -2.90 -0.78
N MET A 147 1.71 -3.25 0.25
CA MET A 147 0.53 -2.50 0.67
C MET A 147 0.86 -1.02 0.90
N ASN A 148 1.98 -0.75 1.57
CA ASN A 148 2.44 0.61 1.84
C ASN A 148 2.84 1.36 0.57
N GLU A 149 3.53 0.73 -0.38
CA GLU A 149 3.88 1.38 -1.65
C GLU A 149 2.64 1.64 -2.52
N VAL A 150 1.66 0.74 -2.50
CA VAL A 150 0.34 0.98 -3.11
C VAL A 150 -0.37 2.14 -2.41
N MET A 151 -0.35 2.19 -1.08
CA MET A 151 -0.98 3.26 -0.31
C MET A 151 -0.36 4.63 -0.62
N HIS A 152 0.96 4.70 -0.78
CA HIS A 152 1.64 5.92 -1.25
C HIS A 152 1.15 6.34 -2.64
N THR A 153 0.98 5.39 -3.55
CA THR A 153 0.44 5.66 -4.88
C THR A 153 -1.01 6.17 -4.82
N ILE A 154 -1.82 5.62 -3.91
CA ILE A 154 -3.19 6.09 -3.67
C ILE A 154 -3.18 7.52 -3.12
N PHE A 155 -2.32 7.84 -2.15
CA PHE A 155 -2.18 9.21 -1.62
C PHE A 155 -1.88 10.22 -2.74
N GLU A 156 -0.95 9.88 -3.64
CA GLU A 156 -0.58 10.72 -4.78
C GLU A 156 -1.72 10.88 -5.81
N ARG A 157 -2.59 9.87 -5.94
CA ARG A 157 -3.75 9.92 -6.83
C ARG A 157 -4.86 10.78 -6.25
N ILE A 158 -5.25 10.57 -4.99
CA ILE A 158 -6.32 11.32 -4.33
C ILE A 158 -5.99 12.81 -4.15
N GLU A 159 -4.70 13.18 -4.24
CA GLU A 159 -4.29 14.59 -4.35
C GLU A 159 -4.85 15.25 -5.62
N LYS A 160 -4.82 14.52 -6.74
CA LYS A 160 -5.04 15.05 -8.09
C LYS A 160 -6.43 14.73 -8.62
N GLU A 161 -6.98 13.61 -8.17
CA GLU A 161 -8.20 13.01 -8.68
C GLU A 161 -9.14 12.75 -7.50
N ARG A 162 -10.45 12.84 -7.77
CA ARG A 162 -11.45 12.53 -6.75
C ARG A 162 -11.73 11.04 -6.69
N ILE A 163 -12.14 10.58 -5.52
CA ILE A 163 -12.61 9.22 -5.32
C ILE A 163 -13.97 9.04 -6.03
N GLU A 164 -14.12 7.97 -6.80
CA GLU A 164 -15.39 7.59 -7.41
C GLU A 164 -16.28 6.80 -6.43
N ALA A 165 -17.61 6.95 -6.56
CA ALA A 165 -18.57 6.21 -5.74
C ALA A 165 -18.44 4.69 -5.89
N SER A 166 -18.14 4.22 -7.11
CA SER A 166 -17.90 2.83 -7.46
C SER A 166 -16.72 2.25 -6.68
N GLU A 167 -15.60 2.97 -6.65
CA GLU A 167 -14.38 2.57 -5.96
C GLU A 167 -14.59 2.52 -4.45
N TYR A 168 -15.25 3.54 -3.87
CA TYR A 168 -15.61 3.51 -2.45
C TYR A 168 -16.47 2.29 -2.11
N LYS A 169 -17.51 2.03 -2.92
CA LYS A 169 -18.42 0.90 -2.71
C LYS A 169 -17.67 -0.43 -2.73
N GLN A 170 -16.80 -0.64 -3.71
CA GLN A 170 -16.00 -1.86 -3.80
C GLN A 170 -15.09 -2.03 -2.58
N MET A 171 -14.42 -0.95 -2.16
CA MET A 171 -13.57 -0.96 -0.98
C MET A 171 -14.31 -1.26 0.30
N PHE A 172 -15.51 -0.70 0.46
CA PHE A 172 -16.33 -0.96 1.62
C PHE A 172 -16.87 -2.41 1.67
N ILE A 173 -17.00 -3.07 0.53
CA ILE A 173 -17.39 -4.48 0.48
C ILE A 173 -16.17 -5.38 0.76
N ALA A 174 -15.01 -5.03 0.22
CA ALA A 174 -13.85 -5.92 0.17
C ALA A 174 -12.94 -5.88 1.41
N THR A 175 -13.12 -4.92 2.32
CA THR A 175 -12.21 -4.71 3.46
C THR A 175 -12.88 -4.91 4.83
N SER A 176 -12.15 -4.82 5.94
CA SER A 176 -12.72 -4.69 7.28
C SER A 176 -12.85 -3.21 7.69
N PRO A 177 -13.72 -2.87 8.66
CA PRO A 177 -13.83 -1.51 9.23
C PRO A 177 -12.48 -0.92 9.65
N ASP A 178 -11.60 -1.75 10.21
CA ASP A 178 -10.30 -1.35 10.77
C ASP A 178 -9.17 -1.37 9.74
N SER A 179 -9.40 -1.84 8.51
CA SER A 179 -8.37 -1.79 7.46
C SER A 179 -7.90 -0.36 7.18
N LYS A 180 -6.60 -0.20 6.97
CA LYS A 180 -6.02 1.13 6.73
C LYS A 180 -6.57 1.80 5.47
N LEU A 181 -6.82 1.00 4.42
CA LEU A 181 -7.40 1.48 3.17
C LEU A 181 -8.81 2.04 3.35
N ARG A 182 -9.69 1.34 4.08
CA ARG A 182 -11.03 1.84 4.36
C ARG A 182 -10.98 3.11 5.20
N GLN A 183 -10.15 3.12 6.24
CA GLN A 183 -10.00 4.29 7.09
C GLN A 183 -9.54 5.53 6.30
N LEU A 184 -8.63 5.36 5.33
CA LEU A 184 -8.24 6.44 4.42
C LEU A 184 -9.45 6.96 3.65
N PHE A 185 -10.10 6.11 2.86
CA PHE A 185 -11.21 6.51 1.98
C PHE A 185 -12.36 7.16 2.77
N ARG A 186 -12.72 6.56 3.90
CA ARG A 186 -13.72 7.10 4.81
C ARG A 186 -13.35 8.50 5.28
N ASN A 187 -12.13 8.69 5.79
CA ASN A 187 -11.70 9.99 6.30
C ASN A 187 -11.58 11.04 5.19
N THR A 188 -11.13 10.66 3.99
CA THR A 188 -11.11 11.54 2.82
C THR A 188 -12.52 12.04 2.47
N ILE A 189 -13.51 11.14 2.41
CA ILE A 189 -14.90 11.52 2.10
C ILE A 189 -15.50 12.41 3.20
N LEU A 190 -15.22 12.11 4.47
CA LEU A 190 -15.72 12.93 5.58
C LEU A 190 -15.13 14.34 5.59
N GLN A 191 -13.88 14.49 5.16
CA GLN A 191 -13.20 15.78 5.10
C GLN A 191 -13.60 16.61 3.87
N GLU A 192 -13.68 15.98 2.70
CA GLU A 192 -13.88 16.69 1.43
C GLU A 192 -15.35 16.79 1.02
N GLY A 193 -16.18 15.86 1.52
CA GLY A 193 -17.53 15.65 1.04
C GLY A 193 -17.56 14.99 -0.35
N PRO A 194 -18.48 14.04 -0.60
CA PRO A 194 -18.59 13.40 -1.90
C PRO A 194 -19.04 14.35 -3.03
N LEU A 195 -19.73 15.44 -2.69
CA LEU A 195 -20.37 16.38 -3.62
C LEU A 195 -19.87 17.82 -3.43
N GLY A 196 -18.56 18.07 -3.46
CA GLY A 196 -17.98 19.41 -3.25
C GLY A 196 -18.56 20.56 -4.09
N VAL A 197 -18.21 21.81 -3.79
CA VAL A 197 -18.87 23.00 -4.39
C VAL A 197 -18.29 23.44 -5.75
N ASP A 198 -17.18 22.84 -6.20
CA ASP A 198 -16.62 23.13 -7.53
C ASP A 198 -17.46 22.45 -8.63
N ASN A 199 -18.35 23.26 -9.23
CA ASN A 199 -19.50 22.91 -10.07
C ASN A 199 -19.18 22.38 -11.49
N ASP A 200 -18.28 21.40 -11.65
CA ASP A 200 -18.08 20.73 -12.95
C ASP A 200 -18.18 19.20 -12.84
N TYR A 201 -19.22 18.72 -12.14
CA TYR A 201 -19.52 17.30 -12.12
C TYR A 201 -20.28 16.90 -13.37
N SER A 202 -19.92 15.76 -13.95
CA SER A 202 -20.85 15.08 -14.85
C SER A 202 -22.10 14.66 -14.08
N ASP A 203 -23.25 14.69 -14.76
CA ASP A 203 -24.51 14.18 -14.20
C ASP A 203 -24.34 12.72 -13.74
N ASP A 204 -23.56 11.92 -14.49
CA ASP A 204 -23.24 10.53 -14.15
C ASP A 204 -22.50 10.40 -12.82
N PHE A 205 -21.53 11.28 -12.54
CA PHE A 205 -20.80 11.28 -11.27
C PHE A 205 -21.73 11.58 -10.10
N MET A 206 -22.59 12.59 -10.24
CA MET A 206 -23.54 12.99 -9.21
C MET A 206 -24.56 11.88 -8.94
N GLU A 207 -25.09 11.24 -9.99
CA GLU A 207 -26.08 10.19 -9.83
C GLU A 207 -25.47 8.93 -9.19
N ALA A 208 -24.23 8.59 -9.50
CA ALA A 208 -23.52 7.47 -8.85
C ALA A 208 -23.40 7.66 -7.33
N TRP A 209 -23.04 8.87 -6.87
CA TRP A 209 -22.97 9.18 -5.44
C TRP A 209 -24.35 9.22 -4.78
N LYS A 210 -25.38 9.77 -5.45
CA LYS A 210 -26.76 9.71 -4.95
C LYS A 210 -27.24 8.28 -4.80
N ASP A 211 -26.98 7.42 -5.78
CA ASP A 211 -27.38 6.01 -5.73
C ASP A 211 -26.67 5.26 -4.62
N LEU A 212 -25.40 5.56 -4.37
CA LEU A 212 -24.68 5.03 -3.21
C LEU A 212 -25.32 5.50 -1.90
N MET A 213 -25.67 6.78 -1.77
CA MET A 213 -26.31 7.31 -0.57
C MET A 213 -27.73 6.78 -0.35
N LYS A 214 -28.51 6.56 -1.41
CA LYS A 214 -29.84 5.94 -1.35
C LYS A 214 -29.77 4.52 -0.77
N GLN A 215 -28.66 3.81 -0.96
CA GLN A 215 -28.43 2.48 -0.36
C GLN A 215 -28.20 2.55 1.16
N GLY A 216 -27.90 3.73 1.73
CA GLY A 216 -27.65 3.91 3.14
C GLY A 216 -26.29 3.35 3.59
N GLY A 217 -26.23 2.87 4.84
CA GLY A 217 -25.04 2.23 5.40
C GLY A 217 -24.15 3.15 6.23
N GLU A 218 -23.02 2.62 6.69
CA GLU A 218 -22.11 3.31 7.61
C GLU A 218 -21.60 4.64 7.04
N LEU A 219 -21.34 4.72 5.72
CA LEU A 219 -20.91 5.98 5.10
C LEU A 219 -21.93 7.10 5.30
N VAL A 220 -23.21 6.82 5.09
CA VAL A 220 -24.28 7.84 5.23
C VAL A 220 -24.40 8.28 6.69
N VAL A 221 -24.31 7.32 7.62
CA VAL A 221 -24.29 7.61 9.06
C VAL A 221 -23.08 8.47 9.43
N ASP A 222 -21.91 8.13 8.92
CA ASP A 222 -20.68 8.85 9.21
C ASP A 222 -20.69 10.26 8.63
N ILE A 223 -21.16 10.44 7.40
CA ILE A 223 -21.32 11.77 6.80
C ILE A 223 -22.31 12.59 7.63
N ALA A 224 -23.46 12.01 8.00
CA ALA A 224 -24.50 12.71 8.76
C ALA A 224 -24.04 13.13 10.17
N LEU A 225 -23.20 12.32 10.82
CA LEU A 225 -22.75 12.56 12.19
C LEU A 225 -21.45 13.35 12.30
N ARG A 226 -20.54 13.22 11.32
CA ARG A 226 -19.14 13.66 11.47
C ARG A 226 -18.59 14.41 10.27
N GLY A 227 -19.29 14.41 9.14
CA GLY A 227 -18.81 14.98 7.88
C GLY A 227 -19.74 16.05 7.32
N SER A 228 -19.61 16.26 6.03
CA SER A 228 -20.50 17.09 5.22
C SER A 228 -20.65 16.44 3.85
N LEU A 229 -21.82 16.63 3.20
CA LEU A 229 -22.00 16.22 1.81
C LEU A 229 -21.20 17.10 0.84
N PHE A 230 -20.96 18.34 1.24
CA PHE A 230 -20.29 19.37 0.46
C PHE A 230 -18.98 19.78 1.14
N THR A 231 -17.96 20.13 0.37
CA THR A 231 -16.70 20.66 0.89
C THR A 231 -16.95 21.99 1.59
N ILE A 232 -16.68 22.06 2.90
CA ILE A 232 -16.77 23.31 3.67
C ILE A 232 -15.36 23.94 3.73
N GLY A 233 -14.93 24.58 2.63
CA GLY A 233 -13.68 25.37 2.56
C GLY A 233 -12.61 24.86 1.60
N THR A 234 -11.49 25.61 1.49
CA THR A 234 -10.34 25.28 0.63
C THR A 234 -9.54 24.13 1.24
N CYS A 235 -9.76 22.92 0.74
CA CYS A 235 -9.30 21.64 1.31
C CYS A 235 -7.79 21.32 1.07
N THR A 236 -6.88 22.27 1.22
CA THR A 236 -5.48 22.10 0.78
C THR A 236 -4.46 21.88 1.90
N GLU A 237 -4.71 22.32 3.14
CA GLU A 237 -3.66 22.35 4.18
C GLU A 237 -3.61 21.13 5.12
N HIS A 238 -4.61 20.22 5.08
CA HIS A 238 -4.73 19.12 6.07
C HIS A 238 -4.57 17.71 5.52
N ARG A 239 -4.43 17.52 4.20
CA ARG A 239 -4.30 16.19 3.58
C ARG A 239 -3.07 15.41 4.12
N TRP A 240 -1.97 16.07 4.45
CA TRP A 240 -0.64 15.43 4.50
C TRP A 240 -0.17 14.93 5.87
N LYS A 241 -0.47 15.68 6.94
CA LYS A 241 0.24 15.55 8.24
C LYS A 241 -0.03 14.26 9.02
N SER A 242 -0.88 13.37 8.49
CA SER A 242 -1.34 12.18 9.20
C SER A 242 -1.46 10.94 8.31
N HIS A 243 -0.85 10.90 7.12
CA HIS A 243 -0.97 9.75 6.22
C HIS A 243 -0.32 8.48 6.76
N ASN A 244 0.72 8.59 7.58
CA ASN A 244 1.41 7.43 8.17
C ASN A 244 0.50 6.53 8.99
N LYS A 245 -0.59 7.07 9.57
CA LYS A 245 -1.55 6.25 10.34
C LYS A 245 -2.30 5.23 9.48
N TYR A 246 -2.29 5.42 8.15
CA TYR A 246 -2.86 4.51 7.15
C TYR A 246 -1.81 3.59 6.52
N LEU A 247 -0.57 3.59 7.01
CA LEU A 247 0.41 2.60 6.62
C LEU A 247 0.31 1.39 7.56
N GLU A 248 0.57 0.22 7.00
CA GLU A 248 0.72 -1.01 7.76
C GLU A 248 2.06 -1.00 8.49
N PRO A 249 2.10 -1.44 9.75
CA PRO A 249 3.33 -1.50 10.50
C PRO A 249 4.27 -2.53 9.86
N ILE A 250 5.51 -2.11 9.62
CA ILE A 250 6.60 -2.99 9.20
C ILE A 250 7.35 -3.35 10.48
N GLU A 251 6.74 -4.19 11.31
CA GLU A 251 7.32 -4.62 12.58
C GLU A 251 8.55 -5.51 12.34
N ALA A 252 9.52 -5.47 13.26
CA ALA A 252 10.68 -6.37 13.26
C ALA A 252 10.30 -7.87 13.29
N PHE A 253 9.06 -8.20 13.64
CA PHE A 253 8.52 -9.55 13.61
C PHE A 253 7.94 -9.95 12.24
N THR A 254 7.51 -8.99 11.41
CA THR A 254 7.02 -9.23 10.05
C THR A 254 8.15 -9.17 9.02
N THR A 255 9.23 -8.44 9.29
CA THR A 255 10.43 -8.40 8.45
C THR A 255 11.56 -9.26 9.02
N ARG A 256 11.80 -10.41 8.39
CA ARG A 256 13.03 -11.18 8.63
C ARG A 256 14.21 -10.43 8.01
N PRO A 257 15.30 -10.16 8.74
CA PRO A 257 16.52 -9.56 8.17
C PRO A 257 17.00 -10.33 6.94
N ILE A 258 17.57 -9.63 5.97
CA ILE A 258 18.02 -10.25 4.72
C ILE A 258 19.09 -11.33 4.99
N GLU A 259 19.95 -11.12 5.98
CA GLU A 259 20.97 -12.09 6.40
C GLU A 259 20.32 -13.38 6.95
N ASP A 260 19.24 -13.24 7.72
CA ASP A 260 18.50 -14.36 8.28
C ASP A 260 17.73 -15.11 7.19
N PHE A 261 17.18 -14.39 6.21
CA PHE A 261 16.57 -14.98 5.02
C PHE A 261 17.58 -15.84 4.25
N ILE A 262 18.76 -15.28 3.97
CA ILE A 262 19.83 -15.95 3.23
C ILE A 262 20.36 -17.16 4.00
N ALA A 263 20.45 -17.06 5.33
CA ALA A 263 20.82 -18.17 6.19
C ALA A 263 19.73 -19.25 6.34
N GLY A 264 18.55 -19.06 5.74
CA GLY A 264 17.43 -20.00 5.81
C GLY A 264 16.76 -20.07 7.18
N LYS A 265 16.95 -19.04 8.02
CA LYS A 265 16.28 -18.99 9.33
C LYS A 265 14.79 -18.70 9.12
N PRO A 266 13.88 -19.35 9.87
CA PRO A 266 12.45 -19.08 9.76
C PRO A 266 12.10 -17.66 10.20
N ARG A 267 10.97 -17.12 9.75
CA ARG A 267 10.42 -15.87 10.30
C ARG A 267 10.07 -16.05 11.78
N ALA A 268 10.15 -14.98 12.56
CA ALA A 268 9.67 -15.01 13.94
C ALA A 268 8.15 -15.30 13.95
N GLY A 269 7.69 -16.13 14.89
CA GLY A 269 6.26 -16.49 15.00
C GLY A 269 5.76 -17.59 14.07
N THR A 270 6.55 -18.05 13.09
CA THR A 270 6.23 -19.28 12.34
C THR A 270 6.84 -20.50 13.04
N ARG A 271 6.02 -21.25 13.77
CA ARG A 271 6.29 -22.63 14.22
C ARG A 271 5.16 -23.54 13.77
#